data_AF-A0A3M1J2E1-F1
#
_entry.id   AF-A0A3M1J2E1-F1
#
_cell.length_a   1.000
_cell.length_b   1.000
_cell.length_c   1.000
_cell.angle_alpha   90.00
_cell.angle_beta   90.00
_cell.angle_gamma   90.00
#
_symmetry.space_group_name_H-M   'P 1'
#
loop_
_entity.id
_entity.type
_entity.pdbx_description
1 polymer ?
#
loop_
_entity_poly.entity_id
_entity_poly.type
_entity_poly.pdbx_seq_one_letter_code
_entity_poly.pdbx_strand_id
1 'polypeptide(L)'
;MAANKYLVLRFVVGEAKQEILLAHLSAWPFNGFVQEADYLEAYLAEHEASPEFYTDLRALCRQLGVDFAQRSLPDQNWNARWEAGFAPVRVGDFVGVRAEFHPPFTGVEHDLLIHPRMAFGTGHHATTWLMIAQMAHLDFAGKRVLDYGCGTGI
;
A
#
# COMPACT_ATOMS: atom_id res chain seq x y z
N MET A 1 -13.03 15.89 -12.61
CA MET A 1 -13.48 15.30 -11.34
C MET A 1 -12.79 16.07 -10.22
N ALA A 2 -13.52 16.54 -9.22
CA ALA A 2 -12.91 17.24 -8.10
C ALA A 2 -12.00 16.26 -7.35
N ALA A 3 -10.73 16.63 -7.14
CA ALA A 3 -9.80 15.83 -6.34
C ALA A 3 -10.40 15.67 -4.93
N ASN A 4 -10.50 14.43 -4.43
CA ASN A 4 -10.98 14.19 -3.08
C ASN A 4 -9.91 14.70 -2.11
N LYS A 5 -10.19 15.83 -1.47
CA LYS A 5 -9.32 16.40 -0.45
C LYS A 5 -9.60 15.72 0.88
N TYR A 6 -8.54 15.34 1.57
CA TYR A 6 -8.60 14.75 2.90
C TYR A 6 -8.03 15.72 3.92
N LEU A 7 -8.54 15.60 5.14
CA LEU A 7 -8.00 16.22 6.33
C LEU A 7 -7.38 15.14 7.20
N VAL A 8 -6.24 15.46 7.81
CA VAL A 8 -5.61 14.62 8.82
C VAL A 8 -5.71 15.36 10.14
N LEU A 9 -6.38 14.73 11.09
CA LEU A 9 -6.49 15.20 12.46
C LEU A 9 -5.53 14.38 13.31
N ARG A 10 -4.51 15.05 13.85
CA ARG A 10 -3.49 14.43 14.71
C ARG A 10 -3.79 14.76 16.17
N PHE A 11 -4.01 13.74 16.97
CA PHE A 11 -4.23 13.82 18.40
C PHE A 11 -2.94 13.43 19.11
N VAL A 12 -2.37 14.34 19.92
CA VAL A 12 -1.14 14.04 20.69
C VAL A 12 -1.57 13.39 21.99
N VAL A 13 -1.44 12.07 22.05
CA VAL A 13 -2.00 11.25 23.12
C VAL A 13 -1.26 9.93 23.22
N GLY A 14 -0.91 9.51 24.44
CA GLY A 14 -0.21 8.24 24.67
C GLY A 14 -1.10 7.01 24.46
N GLU A 15 -0.47 5.86 24.24
CA GLU A 15 -1.10 4.58 23.85
C GLU A 15 -2.38 4.23 24.65
N ALA A 16 -2.33 4.30 25.98
CA ALA A 16 -3.48 3.93 26.83
C ALA A 16 -4.75 4.76 26.55
N LYS A 17 -4.61 6.01 26.13
CA LYS A 17 -5.74 6.88 25.76
C LYS A 17 -6.08 6.80 24.27
N GLN A 18 -5.18 6.29 23.42
CA GLN A 18 -5.45 6.10 21.99
C GLN A 18 -6.56 5.08 21.76
N GLU A 19 -6.61 3.98 22.54
CA GLU A 19 -7.67 2.98 22.41
C GLU A 19 -9.06 3.56 22.70
N ILE A 20 -9.16 4.36 23.77
CA ILE A 20 -10.41 5.03 24.15
C ILE A 20 -10.83 6.01 23.05
N LEU A 21 -9.89 6.83 22.58
CA LEU A 21 -10.16 7.80 21.52
C LEU A 21 -10.58 7.10 20.22
N LEU A 22 -9.88 6.04 19.82
CA LEU A 22 -10.22 5.24 18.64
C LEU A 22 -11.63 4.66 18.75
N ALA A 23 -12.03 4.13 19.92
CA ALA A 23 -13.36 3.57 20.11
C ALA A 23 -14.47 4.60 19.86
N HIS A 24 -14.26 5.86 20.27
CA HIS A 24 -15.21 6.94 19.98
C HIS A 24 -15.18 7.38 18.51
N LEU A 25 -13.98 7.63 17.96
CA LEU A 25 -13.83 8.13 16.60
C LEU A 25 -14.24 7.07 15.54
N SER A 26 -14.20 5.78 15.85
CA SER A 26 -14.59 4.72 14.90
C SER A 26 -16.07 4.75 14.52
N ALA A 27 -16.92 5.42 15.30
CA ALA A 27 -18.34 5.62 14.99
C ALA A 27 -18.59 6.83 14.08
N TRP A 28 -17.54 7.60 13.76
CA TRP A 28 -17.60 8.87 13.03
C TRP A 28 -17.08 8.68 11.60
N PRO A 29 -17.28 9.63 10.66
CA PRO A 29 -16.99 9.44 9.24
C PRO A 29 -15.49 9.46 8.87
N PHE A 30 -14.61 8.99 9.75
CA PHE A 30 -13.20 8.82 9.43
C PHE A 30 -12.99 7.63 8.49
N ASN A 31 -12.09 7.78 7.52
CA ASN A 31 -11.73 6.78 6.54
C ASN A 31 -10.66 5.80 7.05
N GLY A 32 -9.93 6.17 8.10
CA GLY A 32 -8.86 5.34 8.64
C GLY A 32 -8.12 6.03 9.77
N PHE A 33 -7.25 5.26 10.42
CA PHE A 33 -6.47 5.68 11.57
C PHE A 33 -5.04 5.16 11.47
N VAL A 34 -4.08 5.93 11.97
CA VAL A 34 -2.68 5.52 12.17
C VAL A 34 -2.32 5.77 13.63
N GLN A 35 -1.88 4.72 14.30
CA GLN A 35 -1.41 4.77 15.69
C GLN A 35 0.11 4.73 15.70
N GLU A 36 0.71 5.66 16.43
CA GLU A 36 2.13 5.71 16.75
C GLU A 36 2.29 5.86 18.26
N ALA A 37 3.51 5.74 18.79
CA ALA A 37 3.74 5.71 20.24
C ALA A 37 3.15 6.90 21.02
N ASP A 38 3.12 8.10 20.42
CA ASP A 38 2.73 9.35 21.07
C ASP A 38 1.57 10.09 20.37
N TYR A 39 1.03 9.56 19.27
CA TYR A 39 -0.11 10.16 18.58
C TYR A 39 -1.01 9.18 17.85
N LEU A 40 -2.25 9.64 17.64
CA LEU A 40 -3.22 9.04 16.73
C LEU A 40 -3.47 10.02 15.58
N GLU A 41 -3.34 9.57 14.33
CA GLU A 41 -3.86 10.30 13.17
C GLU A 41 -5.18 9.68 12.71
N ALA A 42 -6.16 10.53 12.44
CA ALA A 42 -7.45 10.14 11.86
C ALA A 42 -7.67 10.89 10.54
N TYR A 43 -8.08 10.16 9.50
CA TYR A 43 -8.25 10.68 8.14
C TYR A 43 -9.73 10.91 7.86
N LEU A 44 -10.08 12.10 7.40
CA LEU A 44 -11.47 12.53 7.16
C LEU A 44 -11.58 13.15 5.77
N ALA A 45 -12.62 12.82 5.00
CA ALA A 45 -12.89 13.53 3.76
C ALA A 45 -13.30 14.99 4.06
N GLU A 46 -12.76 15.97 3.32
CA GLU A 46 -12.95 17.40 3.65
C GLU A 46 -14.44 17.82 3.69
N HIS A 47 -15.30 17.18 2.89
CA HIS A 47 -16.74 17.47 2.87
C HIS A 47 -17.52 16.95 4.10
N GLU A 48 -16.96 15.99 4.84
CA GLU A 48 -17.53 15.47 6.11
C GLU A 48 -17.21 16.40 7.30
N ALA A 49 -16.29 17.35 7.12
CA ALA A 49 -15.82 18.24 8.17
C ALA A 49 -16.75 19.45 8.37
N SER A 50 -18.00 19.19 8.72
CA SER A 50 -19.00 20.23 8.97
C SER A 50 -18.74 20.99 10.29
N PRO A 51 -19.31 22.19 10.47
CA PRO A 51 -19.24 22.91 11.75
C PRO A 51 -19.75 22.08 12.95
N GLU A 52 -20.77 21.25 12.74
CA GLU A 52 -21.35 20.35 13.74
C GLU A 52 -20.34 19.25 14.12
N PHE A 53 -19.70 18.62 13.12
CA PHE A 53 -18.63 17.64 13.35
C PHE A 53 -17.54 18.21 14.27
N TYR A 54 -17.05 19.42 14.00
CA TYR A 54 -16.03 20.03 14.86
C TYR A 54 -16.53 20.39 16.25
N THR A 55 -17.83 20.68 16.40
CA THR A 55 -18.43 20.97 17.70
C THR A 55 -18.43 19.71 18.56
N ASP A 56 -18.86 18.59 17.99
CA ASP A 56 -18.85 17.29 18.67
C ASP A 56 -17.43 16.83 18.95
N LEU A 57 -16.50 16.99 17.99
CA LEU A 57 -15.09 16.65 18.16
C LEU A 57 -14.46 17.39 19.32
N ARG A 58 -14.66 18.71 19.41
CA ARG A 58 -14.13 19.52 20.51
C ARG A 58 -14.75 19.14 21.86
N ALA A 59 -16.03 18.76 21.90
CA ALA A 59 -16.67 18.28 23.11
C ALA A 59 -16.04 16.98 23.61
N LEU A 60 -15.84 16.01 22.70
CA LEU A 60 -15.15 14.75 23.00
C LEU A 60 -13.71 14.98 23.47
N CYS A 61 -12.96 15.80 22.74
CA CYS A 61 -11.57 16.15 23.07
C CYS A 61 -11.47 16.77 24.47
N ARG A 62 -12.39 17.68 24.82
CA ARG A 62 -12.45 18.28 26.17
C ARG A 62 -12.77 17.25 27.25
N GLN A 63 -13.68 16.31 26.98
CA GLN A 63 -14.04 15.24 27.93
C GLN A 63 -12.85 14.31 28.22
N LEU A 64 -12.04 14.01 27.20
CA LEU A 64 -10.89 13.09 27.31
C LEU A 64 -9.57 13.80 27.71
N GLY A 65 -9.57 15.13 27.70
CA GLY A 65 -8.38 15.95 27.92
C GLY A 65 -7.32 15.69 26.84
N VAL A 66 -7.72 15.73 25.58
CA VAL A 66 -6.88 15.51 24.40
C VAL A 66 -7.00 16.71 23.48
N ASP A 67 -5.88 17.19 22.96
CA ASP A 67 -5.85 18.21 21.93
C ASP A 67 -5.55 17.61 20.55
N PHE A 68 -5.94 18.31 19.50
CA PHE A 68 -5.66 17.89 18.12
C PHE A 68 -5.20 19.05 17.25
N ALA A 69 -4.38 18.72 16.26
CA ALA A 69 -4.02 19.60 15.16
C ALA A 69 -4.57 19.05 13.85
N GLN A 70 -4.90 19.94 12.93
CA GLN A 70 -5.42 19.58 11.61
C GLN A 70 -4.44 20.02 10.51
N ARG A 71 -4.28 19.18 9.49
CA ARG A 71 -3.62 19.53 8.24
C ARG A 71 -4.42 19.03 7.04
N SER A 72 -4.32 19.75 5.92
CA SER A 72 -4.83 19.25 4.64
C SER A 72 -3.86 18.23 4.05
N LEU A 73 -4.42 17.16 3.52
CA LEU A 73 -3.70 16.17 2.73
C LEU A 73 -4.21 16.29 1.29
N PRO A 74 -3.40 16.80 0.36
CA PRO A 74 -3.78 16.85 -1.03
C PRO A 74 -3.96 15.42 -1.56
N ASP A 75 -4.91 15.26 -2.47
CA ASP A 75 -5.11 13.99 -3.15
C ASP A 75 -3.81 13.56 -3.82
N GLN A 76 -3.45 12.31 -3.60
CA GLN A 76 -2.21 11.74 -4.09
C GLN A 76 -2.57 10.48 -4.86
N ASN A 77 -2.13 10.42 -6.11
CA ASN A 77 -2.25 9.20 -6.89
C ASN A 77 -1.25 8.16 -6.33
N TRP A 78 -1.71 7.41 -5.33
CA TRP A 78 -0.94 6.36 -4.68
C TRP A 78 -0.53 5.25 -5.65
N ASN A 79 -1.37 4.96 -6.66
CA ASN A 79 -1.03 4.01 -7.71
C ASN A 79 0.17 4.52 -8.51
N ALA A 80 0.15 5.76 -8.99
CA ALA A 80 1.28 6.33 -9.74
C ALA A 80 2.56 6.40 -8.90
N ARG A 81 2.45 6.69 -7.59
CA ARG A 81 3.61 6.66 -6.68
C ARG A 81 4.17 5.25 -6.51
N TRP A 82 3.30 4.25 -6.36
CA TRP A 82 3.71 2.86 -6.24
C TRP A 82 4.32 2.34 -7.55
N GLU A 83 3.70 2.64 -8.71
CA GLU A 83 4.19 2.28 -10.05
C GLU A 83 5.58 2.87 -10.30
N ALA A 84 5.82 4.12 -9.91
CA ALA A 84 7.13 4.77 -10.03
C ALA A 84 8.23 4.11 -9.17
N GLY A 85 7.85 3.41 -8.09
CA GLY A 85 8.77 2.69 -7.21
C GLY A 85 8.92 1.20 -7.54
N PHE A 86 8.09 0.65 -8.43
CA PHE A 86 8.10 -0.77 -8.79
C PHE A 86 9.01 -0.99 -10.00
N ALA A 87 10.20 -1.58 -9.82
CA ALA A 87 11.16 -1.77 -10.90
C ALA A 87 10.89 -3.07 -11.69
N PRO A 88 11.18 -3.15 -13.00
CA PRO A 88 11.21 -4.43 -13.69
C PRO A 88 12.43 -5.26 -13.22
N VAL A 89 12.31 -6.59 -13.25
CA VAL A 89 13.36 -7.51 -12.81
C VAL A 89 13.95 -8.23 -14.00
N ARG A 90 15.28 -8.27 -14.11
CA ARG A 90 16.00 -9.02 -15.15
C ARG A 90 16.83 -10.14 -14.53
N VAL A 91 16.73 -11.33 -15.10
CA VAL A 91 17.49 -12.54 -14.72
C VAL A 91 18.40 -12.93 -15.87
N GLY A 92 19.58 -12.31 -15.91
CA GLY A 92 20.55 -12.47 -17.01
C GLY A 92 19.93 -12.13 -18.37
N ASP A 93 20.18 -12.98 -19.36
CA ASP A 93 19.56 -12.90 -20.69
C ASP A 93 18.41 -13.91 -20.86
N PHE A 94 18.02 -14.60 -19.79
CA PHE A 94 16.99 -15.64 -19.84
C PHE A 94 15.58 -15.02 -19.70
N VAL A 95 15.30 -14.33 -18.60
CA VAL A 95 13.96 -13.81 -18.31
C VAL A 95 14.00 -12.34 -17.91
N GLY A 96 13.13 -11.54 -18.52
CA GLY A 96 12.73 -10.22 -18.03
C GLY A 96 11.31 -10.28 -17.48
N VAL A 97 11.09 -9.78 -16.26
CA VAL A 97 9.80 -9.74 -15.57
C VAL A 97 9.38 -8.28 -15.43
N ARG A 98 8.19 -7.94 -15.94
CA ARG A 98 7.70 -6.56 -15.94
C ARG A 98 6.22 -6.46 -15.65
N ALA A 99 5.79 -5.28 -15.22
CA ALA A 99 4.38 -4.92 -15.12
C ALA A 99 3.88 -4.27 -16.42
N GLU A 100 2.56 -4.05 -16.51
CA GLU A 100 1.90 -3.48 -17.69
C GLU A 100 2.33 -2.04 -18.01
N PHE A 101 2.77 -1.30 -17.00
CA PHE A 101 3.27 0.08 -17.13
C PHE A 101 4.78 0.16 -17.47
N HIS A 102 5.46 -0.97 -17.66
CA HIS A 102 6.86 -1.02 -18.07
C HIS A 102 7.01 -1.32 -19.57
N PRO A 103 8.04 -0.74 -20.23
CA PRO A 103 8.38 -1.14 -21.59
C PRO A 103 8.84 -2.62 -21.63
N PRO A 104 8.62 -3.33 -22.75
CA PRO A 104 9.15 -4.67 -22.97
C PRO A 104 10.67 -4.74 -22.86
N PHE A 105 11.19 -5.85 -22.34
CA PHE A 105 12.62 -6.09 -22.35
C PHE A 105 13.16 -6.38 -23.75
N THR A 106 14.39 -5.94 -24.01
CA THR A 106 15.17 -6.34 -25.18
C THR A 106 16.36 -7.20 -24.76
N GLY A 107 16.69 -8.20 -25.59
CA GLY A 107 17.80 -9.11 -25.34
C GLY A 107 17.58 -10.07 -24.18
N VAL A 108 16.34 -10.47 -23.92
CA VAL A 108 15.99 -11.60 -23.04
C VAL A 108 15.29 -12.68 -23.86
N GLU A 109 15.44 -13.95 -23.49
CA GLU A 109 14.77 -15.08 -24.14
C GLU A 109 13.25 -15.07 -23.88
N HIS A 110 12.85 -14.66 -22.68
CA HIS A 110 11.46 -14.61 -22.24
C HIS A 110 11.13 -13.25 -21.60
N ASP A 111 10.20 -12.49 -22.19
CA ASP A 111 9.61 -11.27 -21.60
C ASP A 111 8.28 -11.62 -20.93
N LEU A 112 8.29 -11.73 -19.60
CA LEU A 112 7.13 -12.09 -18.79
C LEU A 112 6.43 -10.83 -18.27
N LEU A 113 5.17 -10.66 -18.69
CA LEU A 113 4.27 -9.68 -18.13
C LEU A 113 3.55 -10.26 -16.91
N ILE A 114 3.66 -9.59 -15.77
CA ILE A 114 2.90 -9.90 -14.55
C ILE A 114 1.98 -8.75 -14.18
N HIS A 115 0.90 -9.06 -13.46
CA HIS A 115 0.07 -8.07 -12.79
C HIS A 115 0.41 -8.08 -11.30
N PRO A 116 1.22 -7.13 -10.79
CA PRO A 116 1.60 -7.13 -9.40
C PRO A 116 0.35 -6.85 -8.57
N ARG A 117 -0.03 -7.82 -7.75
CA ARG A 117 -1.15 -7.74 -6.81
C ARG A 117 -0.63 -8.14 -5.43
N MET A 118 -1.52 -8.58 -4.54
CA MET A 118 -1.14 -9.09 -3.22
C MET A 118 -0.54 -10.51 -3.25
N ALA A 119 -0.30 -11.09 -4.44
CA ALA A 119 0.32 -12.40 -4.56
C ALA A 119 1.85 -12.31 -4.58
N PHE A 120 2.50 -13.23 -3.89
CA PHE A 120 3.96 -13.39 -3.93
C PHE A 120 4.42 -13.92 -5.29
N GLY A 121 5.67 -13.62 -5.67
CA GLY A 121 6.27 -14.09 -6.93
C GLY A 121 6.43 -13.01 -8.00
N THR A 122 6.68 -11.75 -7.63
CA THR A 122 6.91 -10.67 -8.61
C THR A 122 8.34 -10.64 -9.19
N GLY A 123 9.17 -11.63 -8.87
CA GLY A 123 10.60 -11.67 -9.22
C GLY A 123 11.52 -10.83 -8.33
N HIS A 124 10.98 -9.89 -7.55
CA HIS A 124 11.77 -8.98 -6.70
C HIS A 124 12.41 -9.66 -5.49
N HIS A 125 11.84 -10.77 -5.04
CA HIS A 125 12.38 -11.53 -3.94
C HIS A 125 13.46 -12.50 -4.44
N ALA A 126 14.54 -12.64 -3.67
CA ALA A 126 15.70 -13.45 -4.06
C ALA A 126 15.34 -14.91 -4.40
N THR A 127 14.35 -15.49 -3.70
CA THR A 127 13.94 -16.89 -3.96
C THR A 127 13.33 -17.07 -5.34
N THR A 128 12.43 -16.19 -5.78
CA THR A 128 11.86 -16.23 -7.14
C THR A 128 12.96 -15.99 -8.19
N TRP A 129 13.83 -15.01 -7.97
CA TRP A 129 14.94 -14.71 -8.88
C TRP A 129 15.87 -15.93 -9.05
N LEU A 130 16.26 -16.57 -7.94
CA LEU A 130 17.15 -17.72 -7.96
C LEU A 130 16.52 -18.93 -8.64
N MET A 131 15.23 -19.18 -8.42
CA MET A 131 14.52 -20.26 -9.12
C MET A 131 14.52 -20.03 -10.64
N ILE A 132 14.19 -18.82 -11.09
CA ILE A 132 14.24 -18.46 -12.52
C ILE A 132 15.65 -18.63 -13.09
N ALA A 133 16.68 -18.20 -12.34
CA ALA A 133 18.07 -18.35 -12.75
C ALA A 133 18.48 -19.83 -12.90
N GLN A 134 18.00 -20.72 -12.01
CA GLN A 134 18.25 -22.15 -12.13
C GLN A 134 17.50 -22.77 -13.31
N MET A 135 16.29 -22.30 -13.63
CA MET A 135 15.50 -22.78 -14.77
C MET A 135 16.21 -22.57 -16.11
N ALA A 136 17.05 -21.54 -16.24
CA ALA A 136 17.88 -21.29 -17.42
C ALA A 136 18.84 -22.46 -17.76
N HIS A 137 19.09 -23.35 -16.80
CA HIS A 137 20.02 -24.48 -16.94
C HIS A 137 19.32 -25.84 -16.93
N LEU A 138 17.98 -25.86 -16.94
CA LEU A 138 17.18 -27.08 -16.92
C LEU A 138 16.53 -27.31 -18.28
N ASP A 139 16.67 -28.54 -18.80
CA ASP A 139 15.91 -28.96 -19.98
C ASP A 139 14.51 -29.39 -19.57
N PHE A 140 13.49 -28.74 -20.12
CA PHE A 140 12.07 -29.04 -19.90
C PHE A 140 11.43 -29.89 -21.02
N ALA A 141 12.16 -30.23 -22.09
CA ALA A 141 11.60 -30.93 -23.24
C ALA A 141 10.99 -32.28 -22.85
N GLY A 142 9.70 -32.45 -23.18
CA GLY A 142 8.95 -33.68 -22.89
C GLY A 142 8.66 -33.93 -21.40
N LYS A 143 8.93 -32.97 -20.51
CA LYS A 143 8.72 -33.13 -19.06
C LYS A 143 7.38 -32.54 -18.61
N ARG A 144 6.91 -33.03 -17.46
CA ARG A 144 5.76 -32.46 -16.74
C ARG A 144 6.30 -31.64 -15.57
N VAL A 145 5.79 -30.42 -15.41
CA VAL A 145 6.19 -29.49 -14.35
C VAL A 145 5.03 -29.34 -13.37
N LEU A 146 5.35 -29.34 -12.07
CA LEU A 146 4.43 -28.97 -11.00
C LEU A 146 5.03 -27.75 -10.30
N ASP A 147 4.34 -26.62 -10.41
CA ASP A 147 4.61 -25.45 -9.58
C ASP A 147 3.65 -25.48 -8.38
N TYR A 148 4.19 -25.83 -7.22
CA TYR A 148 3.42 -25.96 -5.99
C TYR A 148 3.57 -24.69 -5.15
N GLY A 149 2.49 -23.93 -5.00
CA GLY A 149 2.50 -22.62 -4.38
C GLY A 149 2.80 -21.49 -5.37
N CYS A 150 2.19 -21.54 -6.55
CA CYS A 150 2.54 -20.70 -7.71
C CYS A 150 2.39 -19.18 -7.50
N GLY A 151 1.62 -18.72 -6.51
CA GLY A 151 1.47 -17.30 -6.24
C GLY A 151 1.00 -16.51 -7.48
N THR A 152 1.84 -15.63 -8.00
CA THR A 152 1.64 -14.88 -9.25
C THR A 152 1.63 -15.75 -10.51
N GLY A 153 2.16 -16.98 -10.45
CA GLY A 153 2.33 -17.89 -11.57
C GLY A 153 3.46 -17.50 -12.52
N ILE A 154 4.45 -16.76 -12.02
CA ILE A 154 5.69 -16.41 -12.73
C ILE A 154 6.50 -17.66 -13.10
#